data_AF-A0A926YJD8-F1
#
_entry.id   AF-A0A926YJD8-F1
#
_cell.length_a   1.000
_cell.length_b   1.000
_cell.length_c   1.000
_cell.angle_alpha   90.00
_cell.angle_beta   90.00
_cell.angle_gamma   90.00
#
_symmetry.space_group_name_H-M   'P 1'
#
loop_
_entity.id
_entity.type
_entity.pdbx_description
1 polymer ?
#
loop_
_entity_poly.entity_id
_entity_poly.type
_entity_poly.pdbx_seq_one_letter_code
_entity_poly.pdbx_strand_id
1 'polypeptide(L)'
;MGQAMRCQVNALSLEAAPTPLPSDESQTESGPESEPRSEPESEPEEPSGARMPGLSTGIAIAQLPGHLAVASEPAALQKLIDAQARTPLAQNPQFQRTLKHAQFERSLTVGYGEYTGLLKLANQFFAQLPPIPDPEGKNVRPQKLFSAKQIDYLTQNYSTFDLLTWVRPEGLHSQSNAYFTGLKPEKATPNFSDANQILTRLPAATFVSANSRNFKQQWQEFVEFSQGDKESQDALKLLRDNVRKMTGLDLDQDLIAWMDQQYAVFFFPTKGGFFNAINPQINIGYALLIQTSDRPAAEAALKKIDQLVKKEARGGISIANRRIKGQLMTSWEAKDGKRSISLLSHHWISNDTLMLTSGTGAAADLTPKPFVPLNLTYTFKTATNPFPLPSQGYFYLNMGSTLAFVNTLVRAFEPEIVESPYYQTGLSIIGTIRSISSSQTMTDDRLQADSLWVLGARRQASTVSQPEPPEPSNSSDQTP
;
A
#
# COMPACT_ATOMS: atom_id res chain seq x y z
N MET A 1 -41.73 7.04 -38.32
CA MET A 1 -42.60 8.21 -38.05
C MET A 1 -43.12 8.09 -36.63
N GLY A 2 -42.61 8.90 -35.70
CA GLY A 2 -43.03 8.91 -34.31
C GLY A 2 -42.40 10.12 -33.62
N GLN A 3 -43.24 11.03 -33.15
CA GLN A 3 -42.89 12.37 -32.66
C GLN A 3 -41.96 12.33 -31.43
N ALA A 4 -40.94 13.20 -31.45
CA ALA A 4 -40.12 13.51 -30.29
C ALA A 4 -40.90 14.44 -29.33
N MET A 5 -41.26 13.94 -28.14
CA MET A 5 -41.70 14.78 -27.03
C MET A 5 -40.48 15.39 -26.35
N ARG A 6 -40.32 16.72 -26.48
CA ARG A 6 -39.40 17.51 -25.65
C ARG A 6 -39.96 17.56 -24.22
N CYS A 7 -39.25 16.99 -23.25
CA CYS A 7 -39.48 17.29 -21.83
C CYS A 7 -38.79 18.62 -21.49
N GLN A 8 -39.57 19.62 -21.06
CA GLN A 8 -39.07 20.86 -20.48
C GLN A 8 -38.66 20.64 -19.03
N VAL A 9 -37.45 21.06 -18.68
CA VAL A 9 -36.98 21.20 -17.30
C VAL A 9 -37.41 22.59 -16.81
N ASN A 10 -38.31 22.65 -15.84
CA ASN A 10 -38.70 23.93 -15.22
C ASN A 10 -37.74 24.27 -14.07
N ALA A 11 -37.01 25.38 -14.20
CA ALA A 11 -36.34 26.04 -13.09
C ALA A 11 -37.27 27.13 -12.54
N LEU A 12 -37.54 27.10 -11.23
CA LEU A 12 -38.28 28.16 -10.53
C LEU A 12 -37.28 29.13 -9.90
N SER A 13 -37.24 30.37 -10.38
CA SER A 13 -36.58 31.52 -9.76
C SER A 13 -37.63 32.54 -9.32
N LEU A 14 -37.56 33.01 -8.08
CA LEU A 14 -38.36 34.14 -7.58
C LEU A 14 -37.59 35.45 -7.77
N GLU A 15 -38.17 36.37 -8.53
CA GLU A 15 -37.72 37.75 -8.73
C GLU A 15 -38.20 38.69 -7.62
N ALA A 16 -37.36 39.65 -7.26
CA ALA A 16 -37.78 40.94 -6.70
C ALA A 16 -37.04 42.07 -7.45
N ALA A 17 -37.82 43.01 -7.97
CA ALA A 17 -37.40 44.27 -8.62
C ALA A 17 -37.70 45.47 -7.67
N PRO A 18 -37.43 46.75 -8.00
CA PRO A 18 -36.66 47.32 -9.12
C PRO A 18 -35.63 48.40 -8.70
N THR A 19 -34.92 48.86 -9.74
CA THR A 19 -33.93 49.94 -9.94
C THR A 19 -34.25 51.34 -9.35
N PRO A 20 -33.27 52.25 -9.31
CA PRO A 20 -33.21 53.25 -10.39
C PRO A 20 -31.81 53.49 -11.01
N LEU A 21 -31.87 53.89 -12.28
CA LEU A 21 -30.83 54.38 -13.21
C LEU A 21 -30.43 55.86 -12.88
N PRO A 22 -29.62 56.55 -13.72
CA PRO A 22 -28.26 56.26 -14.18
C PRO A 22 -27.34 57.50 -14.00
N SER A 23 -26.03 57.36 -14.21
CA SER A 23 -25.23 58.52 -14.66
C SER A 23 -23.98 58.08 -15.42
N ASP A 24 -23.82 58.75 -16.56
CA ASP A 24 -22.88 58.57 -17.65
C ASP A 24 -21.43 58.96 -17.33
N GLU A 25 -20.56 58.42 -18.19
CA GLU A 25 -19.34 59.01 -18.76
C GLU A 25 -18.21 59.60 -17.88
N SER A 26 -17.12 58.83 -17.88
CA SER A 26 -15.80 59.23 -18.43
C SER A 26 -14.79 60.05 -17.61
N GLN A 27 -13.52 59.67 -17.85
CA GLN A 27 -12.25 60.40 -17.74
C GLN A 27 -11.36 60.21 -16.49
N THR A 28 -10.32 59.39 -16.71
CA THR A 28 -8.86 59.63 -16.55
C THR A 28 -8.30 60.56 -15.46
N GLU A 29 -7.37 59.97 -14.69
CA GLU A 29 -6.09 60.49 -14.15
C GLU A 29 -6.04 61.77 -13.29
N SER A 30 -5.58 61.64 -12.03
CA SER A 30 -4.27 62.13 -11.53
C SER A 30 -4.25 62.46 -10.02
N GLY A 31 -3.18 62.05 -9.35
CA GLY A 31 -2.56 62.81 -8.24
C GLY A 31 -3.10 62.67 -6.81
N PRO A 32 -2.32 63.06 -5.77
CA PRO A 32 -2.06 62.18 -4.62
C PRO A 32 -2.49 62.72 -3.23
N GLU A 33 -2.41 61.82 -2.24
CA GLU A 33 -2.07 62.03 -0.82
C GLU A 33 -3.01 62.82 0.12
N SER A 34 -3.62 62.12 1.09
CA SER A 34 -3.84 62.64 2.47
C SER A 34 -4.25 61.52 3.45
N GLU A 35 -3.42 61.32 4.48
CA GLU A 35 -3.75 60.62 5.74
C GLU A 35 -4.60 61.53 6.67
N PRO A 36 -4.96 61.12 7.90
CA PRO A 36 -5.79 59.97 8.28
C PRO A 36 -6.99 60.45 9.14
N ARG A 37 -8.12 59.75 9.13
CA ARG A 37 -9.21 60.05 10.09
C ARG A 37 -9.90 58.80 10.61
N SER A 38 -9.47 58.42 11.82
CA SER A 38 -10.21 57.77 12.92
C SER A 38 -11.35 56.81 12.53
N GLU A 39 -11.08 55.52 12.73
CA GLU A 39 -12.05 54.43 12.84
C GLU A 39 -13.10 54.71 13.93
N PRO A 40 -14.38 54.42 13.69
CA PRO A 40 -15.32 54.04 14.73
C PRO A 40 -15.38 52.52 14.84
N GLU A 41 -14.92 52.05 16.01
CA GLU A 41 -15.36 50.88 16.78
C GLU A 41 -16.20 49.81 16.04
N SER A 42 -15.59 48.64 15.84
CA SER A 42 -16.24 47.44 15.30
C SER A 42 -17.22 46.81 16.29
N GLU A 43 -18.47 46.63 15.86
CA GLU A 43 -19.38 45.66 16.47
C GLU A 43 -18.86 44.23 16.27
N PRO A 44 -19.13 43.29 17.21
CA PRO A 44 -18.58 41.95 17.16
C PRO A 44 -19.18 41.15 15.99
N GLU A 45 -18.34 40.77 15.02
CA GLU A 45 -18.73 39.81 13.99
C GLU A 45 -19.07 38.45 14.63
N GLU A 46 -20.30 37.99 14.43
CA GLU A 46 -20.70 36.60 14.65
C GLU A 46 -19.74 35.65 13.89
N PRO A 47 -19.47 34.44 14.42
CA PRO A 47 -18.55 33.52 13.78
C PRO A 47 -19.08 33.12 12.41
N SER A 48 -18.48 33.67 11.36
CA SER A 48 -18.69 33.28 9.97
C SER A 48 -18.39 31.80 9.83
N GLY A 49 -19.46 31.00 9.77
CA GLY A 49 -19.38 29.58 9.50
C GLY A 49 -18.64 29.35 8.18
N ALA A 50 -17.52 28.65 8.25
CA ALA A 50 -16.72 28.29 7.09
C ALA A 50 -17.61 27.58 6.04
N ARG A 51 -17.94 28.30 4.96
CA ARG A 51 -18.54 27.71 3.77
C ARG A 51 -17.47 26.88 3.05
N MET A 52 -17.68 25.57 3.00
CA MET A 52 -16.93 24.65 2.14
C MET A 52 -17.06 25.11 0.67
N PRO A 53 -15.96 25.28 -0.08
CA PRO A 53 -16.04 25.61 -1.50
C PRO A 53 -16.48 24.37 -2.30
N GLY A 54 -17.58 24.48 -3.07
CA GLY A 54 -17.90 23.51 -4.13
C GLY A 54 -19.30 22.91 -4.16
N LEU A 55 -20.19 23.22 -3.21
CA LEU A 55 -21.60 22.80 -3.31
C LEU A 55 -22.40 23.88 -4.05
N SER A 56 -22.62 23.70 -5.35
CA SER A 56 -23.74 24.38 -6.02
C SER A 56 -25.03 23.98 -5.31
N THR A 57 -25.84 24.95 -4.91
CA THR A 57 -27.07 24.78 -4.13
C THR A 57 -28.24 24.15 -4.90
N GLY A 58 -27.98 23.57 -6.08
CA GLY A 58 -28.99 22.93 -6.92
C GLY A 58 -28.85 21.41 -6.91
N ILE A 59 -29.90 20.72 -6.48
CA ILE A 59 -30.05 19.28 -6.68
C ILE A 59 -30.90 19.08 -7.93
N ALA A 60 -30.37 18.38 -8.92
CA ALA A 60 -31.14 17.89 -10.05
C ALA A 60 -31.75 16.53 -9.69
N ILE A 61 -33.02 16.33 -10.03
CA ILE A 61 -33.75 15.08 -9.80
C ILE A 61 -34.39 14.65 -11.12
N ALA A 62 -34.23 13.38 -11.50
CA ALA A 62 -34.88 12.77 -12.65
C ALA A 62 -35.62 11.51 -12.22
N GLN A 63 -36.85 11.37 -12.69
CA GLN A 63 -37.61 10.13 -12.54
C GLN A 63 -37.29 9.21 -13.72
N LEU A 64 -36.77 8.03 -13.44
CA LEU A 64 -36.48 6.99 -14.42
C LEU A 64 -37.42 5.79 -14.18
N PRO A 65 -37.63 4.90 -15.16
CA PRO A 65 -38.41 3.68 -14.93
C PRO A 65 -37.89 2.89 -13.71
N GLY A 66 -38.71 2.84 -12.65
CA GLY A 66 -38.41 2.12 -11.40
C GLY A 66 -37.43 2.80 -10.44
N HIS A 67 -36.90 3.99 -10.74
CA HIS A 67 -35.83 4.61 -9.96
C HIS A 67 -35.95 6.14 -9.92
N LEU A 68 -35.44 6.74 -8.83
CA LEU A 68 -35.22 8.18 -8.73
C LEU A 68 -33.71 8.45 -8.82
N ALA A 69 -33.30 9.25 -9.80
CA ALA A 69 -31.92 9.66 -9.94
C ALA A 69 -31.74 11.07 -9.41
N VAL A 70 -30.71 11.29 -8.60
CA VAL A 70 -30.40 12.58 -7.96
C VAL A 70 -28.95 12.91 -8.24
N ALA A 71 -28.66 14.14 -8.67
CA ALA A 71 -27.31 14.61 -8.91
C ALA A 71 -27.15 16.08 -8.49
N SER A 72 -25.93 16.48 -8.15
CA SER A 72 -25.57 17.89 -7.91
C SER A 72 -25.50 18.72 -9.19
N GLU A 73 -25.50 18.07 -10.36
CA GLU A 73 -25.42 18.72 -11.67
C GLU A 73 -26.42 18.12 -12.67
N PRO A 74 -27.26 18.94 -13.33
CA PRO A 74 -28.19 18.46 -14.36
C PRO A 74 -27.52 17.72 -15.51
N ALA A 75 -26.29 18.09 -15.87
CA ALA A 75 -25.53 17.45 -16.94
C ALA A 75 -25.23 15.97 -16.64
N ALA A 76 -25.09 15.59 -15.36
CA ALA A 76 -24.89 14.20 -14.97
C ALA A 76 -26.15 13.36 -15.20
N LEU A 77 -27.34 13.91 -14.89
CA LEU A 77 -28.62 13.26 -15.17
C LEU A 77 -28.91 13.18 -16.66
N GLN A 78 -28.59 14.23 -17.43
CA GLN A 78 -28.74 14.19 -18.89
C GLN A 78 -27.87 13.08 -19.49
N LYS A 79 -26.61 12.96 -19.07
CA LYS A 79 -25.73 11.86 -19.51
C LYS A 79 -26.28 10.48 -19.12
N LEU A 80 -26.86 10.36 -17.93
CA LEU A 80 -27.50 9.12 -17.47
C LEU A 80 -28.71 8.76 -18.34
N ILE A 81 -29.56 9.74 -18.67
CA ILE A 81 -30.74 9.56 -19.54
C ILE A 81 -30.31 9.18 -20.96
N ASP A 82 -29.36 9.92 -21.54
CA ASP A 82 -28.84 9.66 -22.89
C ASP A 82 -28.18 8.28 -22.97
N ALA A 83 -27.58 7.80 -21.88
CA ALA A 83 -27.00 6.47 -21.80
C ALA A 83 -28.04 5.34 -21.80
N GLN A 84 -29.31 5.60 -21.48
CA GLN A 84 -30.37 4.58 -21.54
C GLN A 84 -30.67 4.11 -22.98
N ALA A 85 -30.31 4.91 -23.99
CA ALA A 85 -30.41 4.52 -25.40
C ALA A 85 -29.26 3.59 -25.86
N ARG A 86 -28.28 3.29 -24.99
CA ARG A 86 -27.15 2.41 -25.29
C ARG A 86 -27.40 1.00 -24.78
N THR A 87 -26.63 0.05 -25.28
CA THR A 87 -26.59 -1.32 -24.76
C THR A 87 -26.32 -1.29 -23.25
N PRO A 88 -27.19 -1.88 -22.42
CA PRO A 88 -26.98 -1.94 -20.97
C PRO A 88 -25.65 -2.59 -20.62
N LEU A 89 -25.00 -2.14 -19.54
CA LEU A 89 -23.77 -2.75 -19.05
C LEU A 89 -23.93 -4.26 -18.82
N ALA A 90 -25.10 -4.67 -18.32
CA ALA A 90 -25.45 -6.08 -18.15
C ALA A 90 -25.38 -6.90 -19.45
N GLN A 91 -25.47 -6.29 -20.64
CA GLN A 91 -25.34 -7.00 -21.91
C GLN A 91 -23.90 -6.96 -22.47
N ASN A 92 -22.96 -6.26 -21.81
CA ASN A 92 -21.55 -6.26 -22.20
C ASN A 92 -20.92 -7.64 -21.92
N PRO A 93 -20.37 -8.35 -22.93
CA PRO A 93 -19.72 -9.65 -22.73
C PRO A 93 -18.57 -9.67 -21.71
N GLN A 94 -17.81 -8.57 -21.58
CA GLN A 94 -16.73 -8.46 -20.61
C GLN A 94 -17.27 -8.33 -19.19
N PHE A 95 -18.33 -7.52 -18.97
CA PHE A 95 -18.99 -7.41 -17.67
C PHE A 95 -19.73 -8.70 -17.28
N GLN A 96 -20.28 -9.42 -18.26
CA GLN A 96 -20.88 -10.74 -18.05
C GLN A 96 -19.90 -11.73 -17.41
N ARG A 97 -18.58 -11.58 -17.60
CA ARG A 97 -17.60 -12.39 -16.86
C ARG A 97 -17.62 -12.09 -15.37
N THR A 98 -17.67 -10.81 -14.99
CA THR A 98 -17.75 -10.37 -13.60
C THR A 98 -19.06 -10.83 -12.95
N LEU A 99 -20.20 -10.72 -13.65
CA LEU A 99 -21.50 -11.22 -13.18
C LEU A 99 -21.49 -12.74 -12.96
N LYS A 100 -20.80 -13.50 -13.81
CA LYS A 100 -20.66 -14.96 -13.70
C LYS A 100 -19.60 -15.41 -12.71
N HIS A 101 -18.87 -14.48 -12.08
CA HIS A 101 -17.84 -14.81 -11.12
C HIS A 101 -18.46 -15.54 -9.92
N ALA A 102 -17.87 -16.66 -9.50
CA ALA A 102 -18.43 -17.51 -8.43
C ALA A 102 -18.61 -16.80 -7.07
N GLN A 103 -18.01 -15.61 -6.94
CA GLN A 103 -18.02 -14.79 -5.73
C GLN A 103 -18.98 -13.59 -5.83
N PHE A 104 -19.59 -13.35 -6.99
CA PHE A 104 -20.37 -12.14 -7.26
C PHE A 104 -21.51 -11.97 -6.23
N GLU A 105 -22.36 -12.99 -6.08
CA GLU A 105 -23.52 -12.95 -5.18
C GLU A 105 -23.18 -12.74 -3.69
N ARG A 106 -21.97 -13.14 -3.26
CA ARG A 106 -21.52 -13.00 -1.87
C ARG A 106 -20.59 -11.83 -1.64
N SER A 107 -20.30 -11.04 -2.68
CA SER A 107 -19.41 -9.90 -2.58
C SER A 107 -20.10 -8.73 -1.89
N LEU A 108 -19.43 -8.17 -0.89
CA LEU A 108 -19.80 -6.90 -0.26
C LEU A 108 -19.62 -5.72 -1.22
N THR A 109 -18.67 -5.84 -2.14
CA THR A 109 -18.36 -4.80 -3.12
C THR A 109 -17.92 -5.45 -4.41
N VAL A 110 -18.48 -4.97 -5.53
CA VAL A 110 -18.05 -5.32 -6.88
C VAL A 110 -17.70 -4.05 -7.62
N GLY A 111 -16.49 -3.98 -8.15
CA GLY A 111 -16.03 -2.95 -9.07
C GLY A 111 -15.86 -3.53 -10.47
N TYR A 112 -16.24 -2.77 -11.49
CA TYR A 112 -15.98 -3.09 -12.89
C TYR A 112 -15.73 -1.80 -13.67
N GLY A 113 -14.80 -1.83 -14.62
CA GLY A 113 -14.66 -0.75 -15.59
C GLY A 113 -13.63 -1.03 -16.68
N GLU A 114 -13.70 -0.20 -17.73
CA GLU A 114 -12.62 -0.11 -18.71
C GLU A 114 -11.36 0.43 -18.02
N TYR A 115 -10.23 -0.25 -18.22
CA TYR A 115 -8.99 0.04 -17.52
C TYR A 115 -8.57 1.51 -17.70
N THR A 116 -8.58 1.99 -18.94
CA THR A 116 -8.29 3.39 -19.29
C THR A 116 -9.25 4.38 -18.65
N GLY A 117 -10.54 4.04 -18.59
CA GLY A 117 -11.56 4.90 -18.00
C GLY A 117 -11.30 5.12 -16.51
N LEU A 118 -10.99 4.04 -15.80
CA LEU A 118 -10.65 4.07 -14.37
C LEU A 118 -9.36 4.84 -14.10
N LEU A 119 -8.31 4.67 -14.92
CA LEU A 119 -7.08 5.45 -14.77
C LEU A 119 -7.28 6.95 -14.99
N LYS A 120 -8.08 7.33 -15.99
CA LYS A 120 -8.42 8.74 -16.25
C LYS A 120 -9.22 9.32 -15.10
N LEU A 121 -10.19 8.58 -14.57
CA LEU A 121 -10.97 8.99 -13.40
C LEU A 121 -10.07 9.16 -12.16
N ALA A 122 -9.16 8.22 -11.91
CA ALA A 122 -8.21 8.32 -10.81
C ALA A 122 -7.33 9.57 -10.97
N ASN A 123 -6.76 9.82 -12.15
CA ASN A 123 -5.99 11.04 -12.41
C ASN A 123 -6.79 12.33 -12.17
N GLN A 124 -8.06 12.36 -12.57
CA GLN A 124 -8.94 13.50 -12.34
C GLN A 124 -9.20 13.71 -10.85
N PHE A 125 -9.49 12.64 -10.11
CA PHE A 125 -9.71 12.68 -8.67
C PHE A 125 -8.45 13.20 -7.93
N PHE A 126 -7.29 12.63 -8.21
CA PHE A 126 -6.04 13.04 -7.56
C PHE A 126 -5.67 14.49 -7.87
N ALA A 127 -5.89 14.97 -9.10
CA ALA A 127 -5.64 16.36 -9.45
C ALA A 127 -6.57 17.37 -8.74
N GLN A 128 -7.71 16.90 -8.19
CA GLN A 128 -8.68 17.73 -7.46
C GLN A 128 -8.47 17.72 -5.95
N LEU A 129 -7.61 16.84 -5.43
CA LEU A 129 -7.33 16.79 -4.00
C LEU A 129 -6.74 18.12 -3.53
N PRO A 130 -7.12 18.60 -2.33
CA PRO A 130 -6.57 19.83 -1.79
C PRO A 130 -5.05 19.71 -1.63
N PRO A 131 -4.31 20.84 -1.65
CA PRO A 131 -2.89 20.83 -1.33
C PRO A 131 -2.66 20.19 0.04
N ILE A 132 -1.65 19.33 0.13
CA ILE A 132 -1.22 18.71 1.38
C ILE A 132 0.06 19.46 1.82
N PRO A 133 0.14 19.92 3.08
CA PRO A 133 1.39 20.49 3.58
C PRO A 133 2.48 19.42 3.57
N ASP A 134 3.63 19.72 2.95
CA ASP A 134 4.83 18.90 3.06
C ASP A 134 5.46 19.02 4.46
N PRO A 135 6.50 18.23 4.78
CA PRO A 135 7.19 18.33 6.08
C PRO A 135 7.81 19.70 6.38
N GLU A 136 7.97 20.57 5.38
CA GLU A 136 8.46 21.95 5.51
C GLU A 136 7.31 22.97 5.62
N GLY A 137 6.05 22.52 5.64
CA GLY A 137 4.86 23.35 5.73
C GLY A 137 4.41 23.99 4.41
N LYS A 138 4.99 23.58 3.27
CA LYS A 138 4.59 24.07 1.93
C LYS A 138 3.41 23.26 1.41
N ASN A 139 2.40 23.96 0.90
CA ASN A 139 1.23 23.34 0.28
C ASN A 139 1.59 22.72 -1.07
N VAL A 140 1.72 21.40 -1.12
CA VAL A 140 1.99 20.63 -2.34
C VAL A 140 0.67 20.08 -2.88
N ARG A 141 0.33 20.43 -4.12
CA ARG A 141 -0.83 19.83 -4.80
C ARG A 141 -0.50 18.41 -5.26
N PRO A 142 -1.34 17.41 -4.95
CA PRO A 142 -1.16 16.08 -5.50
C PRO A 142 -1.16 16.14 -7.03
N GLN A 143 -0.09 15.64 -7.65
CA GLN A 143 0.00 15.55 -9.10
C GLN A 143 -0.85 14.39 -9.62
N LYS A 144 -1.04 14.33 -10.95
CA LYS A 144 -1.65 13.17 -11.61
C LYS A 144 -0.86 11.91 -11.25
N LEU A 145 -1.54 10.80 -11.01
CA LEU A 145 -0.89 9.52 -10.72
C LEU A 145 -0.09 8.98 -11.91
N PHE A 146 -0.61 9.18 -13.13
CA PHE A 146 -0.02 8.67 -14.36
C PHE A 146 0.04 9.75 -15.45
N SER A 147 1.10 9.74 -16.25
CA SER A 147 1.18 10.55 -17.46
C SER A 147 0.25 10.04 -18.57
N ALA A 148 0.05 10.83 -19.62
CA ALA A 148 -0.71 10.40 -20.79
C ALA A 148 -0.08 9.16 -21.48
N LYS A 149 1.24 9.15 -21.64
CA LYS A 149 1.99 8.02 -22.24
C LYS A 149 1.98 6.78 -21.35
N GLN A 150 2.01 6.92 -20.02
CA GLN A 150 1.83 5.79 -19.10
C GLN A 150 0.42 5.22 -19.21
N ILE A 151 -0.60 6.08 -19.31
CA ILE A 151 -1.97 5.64 -19.59
C ILE A 151 -2.05 4.93 -20.94
N ASP A 152 -1.37 5.44 -21.98
CA ASP A 152 -1.34 4.80 -23.31
C ASP A 152 -0.67 3.42 -23.25
N TYR A 153 0.49 3.30 -22.57
CA TYR A 153 1.15 2.02 -22.34
C TYR A 153 0.23 1.02 -21.62
N LEU A 154 -0.43 1.45 -20.55
CA LEU A 154 -1.37 0.60 -19.82
C LEU A 154 -2.60 0.24 -20.66
N THR A 155 -3.13 1.17 -21.46
CA THR A 155 -4.30 0.95 -22.33
C THR A 155 -3.98 -0.02 -23.48
N GLN A 156 -2.77 0.04 -24.02
CA GLN A 156 -2.32 -0.94 -25.02
C GLN A 156 -2.18 -2.34 -24.41
N ASN A 157 -1.92 -2.41 -23.10
CA ASN A 157 -1.66 -3.67 -22.43
C ASN A 157 -2.88 -4.30 -21.75
N TYR A 158 -3.86 -3.50 -21.33
CA TYR A 158 -5.00 -3.90 -20.53
C TYR A 158 -6.32 -3.35 -21.07
N SER A 159 -7.37 -4.18 -21.02
CA SER A 159 -8.71 -3.86 -21.50
C SER A 159 -9.63 -3.44 -20.36
N THR A 160 -9.92 -4.38 -19.46
CA THR A 160 -10.94 -4.24 -18.41
C THR A 160 -10.36 -4.60 -17.05
N PHE A 161 -11.00 -4.05 -16.01
CA PHE A 161 -10.70 -4.33 -14.62
C PHE A 161 -11.96 -4.80 -13.91
N ASP A 162 -11.82 -5.79 -13.03
CA ASP A 162 -12.81 -6.04 -12.00
C ASP A 162 -12.19 -6.24 -10.62
N LEU A 163 -13.00 -5.98 -9.59
CA LEU A 163 -12.67 -6.14 -8.19
C LEU A 163 -13.87 -6.77 -7.50
N LEU A 164 -13.65 -7.82 -6.74
CA LEU A 164 -14.64 -8.42 -5.86
C LEU A 164 -14.07 -8.48 -4.46
N THR A 165 -14.86 -8.07 -3.47
CA THR A 165 -14.49 -8.17 -2.05
C THR A 165 -15.61 -8.87 -1.29
N TRP A 166 -15.27 -9.95 -0.60
CA TRP A 166 -16.24 -10.77 0.15
C TRP A 166 -15.70 -11.22 1.50
N VAL A 167 -16.63 -11.59 2.38
CA VAL A 167 -16.31 -12.11 3.72
C VAL A 167 -16.05 -13.61 3.65
N ARG A 168 -15.04 -14.05 4.39
CA ARG A 168 -14.74 -15.44 4.71
C ARG A 168 -14.76 -15.66 6.22
N PRO A 169 -14.85 -16.92 6.70
CA PRO A 169 -14.71 -17.21 8.13
C PRO A 169 -13.42 -16.65 8.73
N GLU A 170 -12.34 -16.60 7.95
CA GLU A 170 -11.04 -16.08 8.38
C GLU A 170 -10.94 -14.55 8.35
N GLY A 171 -11.74 -13.85 7.55
CA GLY A 171 -11.63 -12.40 7.37
C GLY A 171 -12.12 -11.87 6.01
N LEU A 172 -11.51 -10.78 5.53
CA LEU A 172 -11.91 -10.09 4.30
C LEU A 172 -11.01 -10.50 3.13
N HIS A 173 -11.58 -11.09 2.08
CA HIS A 173 -10.85 -11.46 0.85
C HIS A 173 -11.25 -10.51 -0.27
N SER A 174 -10.26 -9.87 -0.89
CA SER A 174 -10.44 -9.11 -2.12
C SER A 174 -9.65 -9.74 -3.27
N GLN A 175 -10.28 -9.87 -4.43
CA GLN A 175 -9.65 -10.33 -5.66
C GLN A 175 -9.90 -9.28 -6.75
N SER A 176 -8.84 -8.88 -7.43
CA SER A 176 -8.90 -7.98 -8.58
C SER A 176 -8.26 -8.61 -9.80
N ASN A 177 -8.86 -8.37 -10.96
CA ASN A 177 -8.34 -8.81 -12.25
C ASN A 177 -8.12 -7.61 -13.17
N ALA A 178 -6.92 -7.51 -13.75
CA ALA A 178 -6.63 -6.63 -14.87
C ALA A 178 -6.45 -7.50 -16.12
N TYR A 179 -7.44 -7.47 -17.02
CA TYR A 179 -7.46 -8.28 -18.23
C TYR A 179 -6.59 -7.67 -19.31
N PHE A 180 -5.79 -8.48 -19.98
CA PHE A 180 -4.93 -8.02 -21.06
C PHE A 180 -5.73 -7.67 -22.32
N THR A 181 -5.13 -6.83 -23.17
CA THR A 181 -5.58 -6.64 -24.55
C THR A 181 -5.01 -7.79 -25.39
N GLY A 182 -5.77 -8.88 -25.50
CA GLY A 182 -5.33 -10.12 -26.15
C GLY A 182 -4.60 -11.09 -25.22
N LEU A 183 -4.34 -12.31 -25.72
CA LEU A 183 -3.59 -13.33 -24.98
C LEU A 183 -2.10 -13.01 -24.97
N LYS A 184 -1.46 -13.19 -23.81
CA LYS A 184 -0.05 -12.95 -23.48
C LYS A 184 0.55 -14.15 -22.75
N PRO A 185 0.65 -15.32 -23.40
CA PRO A 185 1.16 -16.54 -22.76
C PRO A 185 2.58 -16.38 -22.20
N GLU A 186 3.39 -15.49 -22.77
CA GLU A 186 4.74 -15.16 -22.30
C GLU A 186 4.76 -14.50 -20.91
N LYS A 187 3.64 -13.93 -20.45
CA LYS A 187 3.49 -13.34 -19.11
C LYS A 187 2.95 -14.31 -18.07
N ALA A 188 2.52 -15.50 -18.49
CA ALA A 188 1.93 -16.47 -17.59
C ALA A 188 2.92 -16.88 -16.49
N THR A 189 2.42 -16.94 -15.25
CA THR A 189 3.24 -17.33 -14.10
C THR A 189 3.68 -18.77 -14.26
N PRO A 190 4.99 -19.07 -14.32
CA PRO A 190 5.43 -20.43 -14.58
C PRO A 190 5.10 -21.34 -13.39
N ASN A 191 4.74 -22.59 -13.69
CA ASN A 191 4.52 -23.59 -12.66
C ASN A 191 5.86 -24.19 -12.23
N PHE A 192 6.37 -23.73 -11.07
CA PHE A 192 7.59 -24.26 -10.48
C PHE A 192 7.27 -25.14 -9.28
N SER A 193 7.89 -26.32 -9.21
CA SER A 193 7.71 -27.28 -8.10
C SER A 193 8.24 -26.77 -6.76
N ASP A 194 9.10 -25.76 -6.75
CA ASP A 194 9.81 -25.23 -5.59
C ASP A 194 9.29 -23.87 -5.10
N ALA A 195 8.08 -23.48 -5.51
CA ALA A 195 7.58 -22.10 -5.47
C ALA A 195 7.64 -21.37 -4.13
N ASN A 196 7.71 -22.14 -3.05
CA ASN A 196 7.64 -21.69 -1.68
C ASN A 196 8.86 -22.14 -0.86
N GLN A 197 9.91 -22.65 -1.50
CA GLN A 197 11.09 -23.14 -0.79
C GLN A 197 11.82 -22.00 -0.06
N ILE A 198 11.87 -20.80 -0.65
CA ILE A 198 12.49 -19.64 0.00
C ILE A 198 11.79 -19.27 1.32
N LEU A 199 10.47 -19.51 1.43
CA LEU A 199 9.68 -19.28 2.65
C LEU A 199 10.09 -20.21 3.82
N THR A 200 10.76 -21.33 3.54
CA THR A 200 11.30 -22.22 4.59
C THR A 200 12.49 -21.60 5.34
N ARG A 201 13.05 -20.51 4.81
CA ARG A 201 14.18 -19.77 5.38
C ARG A 201 13.74 -18.56 6.19
N LEU A 202 12.47 -18.17 6.12
CA LEU A 202 11.92 -17.07 6.91
C LEU A 202 11.52 -17.60 8.30
N PRO A 203 11.84 -16.90 9.39
CA PRO A 203 11.41 -17.30 10.73
C PRO A 203 9.92 -17.09 10.93
N ALA A 204 9.29 -17.91 11.79
CA ALA A 204 7.87 -17.79 12.14
C ALA A 204 7.49 -16.41 12.68
N ALA A 205 8.41 -15.76 13.37
CA ALA A 205 8.21 -14.46 13.99
C ALA A 205 8.43 -13.27 13.04
N THR A 206 8.62 -13.49 11.73
CA THR A 206 8.70 -12.43 10.72
C THR A 206 7.58 -11.40 10.91
N PHE A 207 7.95 -10.12 10.97
CA PHE A 207 7.03 -8.99 11.06
C PHE A 207 6.35 -8.77 9.72
N VAL A 208 7.16 -8.58 8.69
CA VAL A 208 6.74 -8.37 7.32
C VAL A 208 7.70 -9.06 6.38
N SER A 209 7.16 -9.62 5.30
CA SER A 209 7.94 -10.20 4.20
C SER A 209 7.31 -9.89 2.86
N ALA A 210 8.15 -9.71 1.86
CA ALA A 210 7.79 -9.80 0.47
C ALA A 210 8.72 -10.80 -0.20
N ASN A 211 8.15 -11.79 -0.89
CA ASN A 211 8.92 -12.68 -1.76
C ASN A 211 8.34 -12.65 -3.15
N SER A 212 9.21 -12.75 -4.14
CA SER A 212 8.81 -12.92 -5.52
C SER A 212 9.91 -13.60 -6.33
N ARG A 213 9.90 -13.45 -7.66
CA ARG A 213 10.84 -14.11 -8.55
C ARG A 213 11.22 -13.22 -9.71
N ASN A 214 12.37 -13.53 -10.30
CA ASN A 214 12.88 -12.90 -11.50
C ASN A 214 12.85 -11.37 -11.37
N PHE A 215 13.50 -10.87 -10.31
CA PHE A 215 13.59 -9.44 -10.05
C PHE A 215 14.20 -8.70 -11.25
N LYS A 216 15.12 -9.34 -11.97
CA LYS A 216 15.63 -8.88 -13.27
C LYS A 216 14.52 -8.53 -14.25
N GLN A 217 13.55 -9.43 -14.48
CA GLN A 217 12.43 -9.17 -15.38
C GLN A 217 11.52 -8.06 -14.84
N GLN A 218 11.19 -8.09 -13.55
CA GLN A 218 10.35 -7.06 -12.92
C GLN A 218 10.98 -5.66 -13.05
N TRP A 219 12.30 -5.57 -12.90
CA TRP A 219 13.05 -4.36 -13.12
C TRP A 219 13.01 -3.89 -14.58
N GLN A 220 13.13 -4.80 -15.55
CA GLN A 220 13.01 -4.47 -16.98
C GLN A 220 11.62 -3.90 -17.31
N GLU A 221 10.56 -4.50 -16.78
CA GLU A 221 9.18 -4.01 -16.94
C GLU A 221 9.01 -2.62 -16.29
N PHE A 222 9.60 -2.39 -15.11
CA PHE A 222 9.62 -1.08 -14.48
C PHE A 222 10.38 -0.02 -15.30
N VAL A 223 11.53 -0.40 -15.89
CA VAL A 223 12.32 0.49 -16.76
C VAL A 223 11.55 0.86 -18.02
N GLU A 224 10.81 -0.08 -18.61
CA GLU A 224 9.94 0.16 -19.76
C GLU A 224 8.79 1.10 -19.39
N PHE A 225 8.07 0.79 -18.30
CA PHE A 225 6.98 1.62 -17.80
C PHE A 225 7.43 3.06 -17.49
N SER A 226 8.64 3.22 -16.92
CA SER A 226 9.23 4.52 -16.59
C SER A 226 9.52 5.38 -17.83
N GLN A 227 9.61 4.80 -19.04
CA GLN A 227 9.73 5.58 -20.27
C GLN A 227 8.47 6.39 -20.58
N GLY A 228 7.36 6.12 -19.89
CA GLY A 228 6.10 6.80 -20.06
C GLY A 228 6.12 8.28 -19.67
N ASP A 229 7.08 8.79 -18.90
CA ASP A 229 7.13 10.23 -18.61
C ASP A 229 8.52 10.74 -18.20
N LYS A 230 8.71 12.05 -18.29
CA LYS A 230 10.00 12.71 -18.04
C LYS A 230 10.44 12.59 -16.57
N GLU A 231 9.51 12.68 -15.63
CA GLU A 231 9.79 12.63 -14.19
C GLU A 231 10.25 11.22 -13.79
N SER A 232 9.56 10.17 -14.24
CA SER A 232 9.97 8.78 -14.03
C SER A 232 11.32 8.47 -14.69
N GLN A 233 11.55 8.97 -15.92
CA GLN A 233 12.85 8.82 -16.59
C GLN A 233 13.97 9.53 -15.81
N ASP A 234 13.73 10.74 -15.32
CA ASP A 234 14.70 11.51 -14.54
C ASP A 234 14.97 10.86 -13.19
N ALA A 235 13.95 10.32 -12.51
CA ALA A 235 14.09 9.57 -11.27
C ALA A 235 14.90 8.28 -11.47
N LEU A 236 14.63 7.53 -12.55
CA LEU A 236 15.39 6.33 -12.90
C LEU A 236 16.84 6.67 -13.25
N LYS A 237 17.07 7.75 -14.00
CA LYS A 237 18.41 8.24 -14.30
C LYS A 237 19.15 8.68 -13.04
N LEU A 238 18.49 9.44 -12.17
CA LEU A 238 19.05 9.87 -10.89
C LEU A 238 19.43 8.68 -10.01
N LEU A 239 18.58 7.65 -9.95
CA LEU A 239 18.87 6.43 -9.24
C LEU A 239 20.10 5.72 -9.81
N ARG A 240 20.17 5.51 -11.13
CA ARG A 240 21.33 4.92 -11.81
C ARG A 240 22.61 5.71 -11.60
N ASP A 241 22.54 7.03 -11.76
CA ASP A 241 23.67 7.94 -11.57
C ASP A 241 24.14 7.93 -10.11
N ASN A 242 23.23 7.92 -9.14
CA ASN A 242 23.56 7.85 -7.72
C ASN A 242 24.20 6.52 -7.36
N VAL A 243 23.66 5.39 -7.83
CA VAL A 243 24.28 4.07 -7.63
C VAL A 243 25.68 4.06 -8.24
N ARG A 244 25.84 4.55 -9.48
CA ARG A 244 27.13 4.61 -10.15
C ARG A 244 28.11 5.54 -9.44
N LYS A 245 27.66 6.70 -8.95
CA LYS A 245 28.48 7.66 -8.22
C LYS A 245 28.92 7.13 -6.85
N MET A 246 27.99 6.48 -6.12
CA MET A 246 28.26 5.97 -4.78
C MET A 246 29.06 4.67 -4.79
N THR A 247 28.89 3.83 -5.82
CA THR A 247 29.44 2.46 -5.81
C THR A 247 30.41 2.15 -6.95
N GLY A 248 30.42 2.95 -8.02
CA GLY A 248 31.12 2.63 -9.26
C GLY A 248 30.47 1.52 -10.08
N LEU A 249 29.32 1.01 -9.67
CA LEU A 249 28.61 -0.10 -10.30
C LEU A 249 27.51 0.38 -11.23
N ASP A 250 27.26 -0.40 -12.28
CA ASP A 250 26.07 -0.26 -13.10
C ASP A 250 24.89 -0.96 -12.41
N LEU A 251 23.83 -0.22 -12.09
CA LEU A 251 22.66 -0.76 -11.41
C LEU A 251 22.02 -1.92 -12.20
N ASP A 252 21.89 -1.78 -13.51
CA ASP A 252 21.20 -2.76 -14.33
C ASP A 252 22.07 -4.01 -14.52
N GLN A 253 23.35 -3.81 -14.87
CA GLN A 253 24.25 -4.89 -15.28
C GLN A 253 24.99 -5.54 -14.11
N ASP A 254 25.51 -4.76 -13.16
CA ASP A 254 26.33 -5.31 -12.07
C ASP A 254 25.47 -5.76 -10.87
N LEU A 255 24.34 -5.11 -10.62
CA LEU A 255 23.53 -5.38 -9.42
C LEU A 255 22.27 -6.22 -9.70
N ILE A 256 21.55 -5.93 -10.78
CA ILE A 256 20.22 -6.54 -11.01
C ILE A 256 20.27 -7.73 -11.98
N ALA A 257 21.19 -7.73 -12.96
CA ALA A 257 21.19 -8.70 -14.06
C ALA A 257 21.29 -10.18 -13.65
N TRP A 258 21.83 -10.46 -12.46
CA TRP A 258 21.96 -11.81 -11.90
C TRP A 258 20.81 -12.19 -10.94
N MET A 259 19.89 -11.28 -10.63
CA MET A 259 18.74 -11.55 -9.74
C MET A 259 17.56 -12.16 -10.51
N ASP A 260 17.78 -13.32 -11.13
CA ASP A 260 16.88 -13.94 -12.13
C ASP A 260 15.98 -15.05 -11.56
N GLN A 261 16.19 -15.48 -10.32
CA GLN A 261 15.41 -16.54 -9.66
C GLN A 261 14.57 -15.98 -8.49
N GLN A 262 14.24 -16.80 -7.48
CA GLN A 262 13.43 -16.36 -6.33
C GLN A 262 14.19 -15.37 -5.46
N TYR A 263 13.48 -14.42 -4.86
CA TYR A 263 14.02 -13.55 -3.83
C TYR A 263 13.02 -13.33 -2.70
N ALA A 264 13.52 -13.00 -1.52
CA ALA A 264 12.71 -12.63 -0.37
C ALA A 264 13.39 -11.55 0.45
N VAL A 265 12.64 -10.50 0.78
CA VAL A 265 13.01 -9.48 1.76
C VAL A 265 12.09 -9.61 2.96
N PHE A 266 12.65 -9.58 4.16
CA PHE A 266 11.84 -9.69 5.37
C PHE A 266 12.50 -9.04 6.58
N PHE A 267 11.65 -8.62 7.51
CA PHE A 267 12.04 -8.08 8.81
C PHE A 267 11.58 -9.03 9.90
N PHE A 268 12.42 -9.25 10.90
CA PHE A 268 12.17 -10.24 11.94
C PHE A 268 12.81 -9.82 13.27
N PRO A 269 12.33 -10.35 14.40
CA PRO A 269 12.92 -10.07 15.69
C PRO A 269 14.29 -10.75 15.80
N THR A 270 15.29 -9.98 16.20
CA THR A 270 16.60 -10.50 16.56
C THR A 270 17.21 -9.61 17.64
N LYS A 271 17.99 -10.21 18.54
CA LYS A 271 18.80 -9.50 19.54
C LYS A 271 20.22 -9.26 19.04
N GLY A 272 20.48 -9.55 17.76
CA GLY A 272 21.78 -9.38 17.13
C GLY A 272 21.66 -8.52 15.87
N GLY A 273 22.78 -7.93 15.47
CA GLY A 273 22.85 -7.13 14.26
C GLY A 273 22.86 -5.62 14.48
N PHE A 274 22.81 -4.89 13.36
CA PHE A 274 23.05 -3.45 13.29
C PHE A 274 22.18 -2.63 14.26
N PHE A 275 20.86 -2.80 14.20
CA PHE A 275 19.94 -1.97 14.98
C PHE A 275 20.08 -2.21 16.49
N ASN A 276 20.21 -3.47 16.91
CA ASN A 276 20.43 -3.80 18.31
C ASN A 276 21.79 -3.28 18.82
N ALA A 277 22.82 -3.27 17.96
CA ALA A 277 24.13 -2.75 18.32
C ALA A 277 24.14 -1.22 18.51
N ILE A 278 23.27 -0.48 17.80
CA ILE A 278 23.07 0.96 18.01
C ILE A 278 22.25 1.20 19.27
N ASN A 279 21.17 0.44 19.46
CA ASN A 279 20.33 0.55 20.64
C ASN A 279 19.77 -0.83 21.03
N PRO A 280 20.10 -1.35 22.23
CA PRO A 280 19.65 -2.66 22.70
C PRO A 280 18.13 -2.86 22.78
N GLN A 281 17.35 -1.76 22.78
CA GLN A 281 15.88 -1.82 22.76
C GLN A 281 15.31 -2.11 21.37
N ILE A 282 16.10 -1.91 20.31
CA ILE A 282 15.67 -2.09 18.91
C ILE A 282 16.01 -3.52 18.46
N ASN A 283 15.13 -4.46 18.78
CA ASN A 283 15.28 -5.88 18.46
C ASN A 283 14.70 -6.25 17.09
N ILE A 284 15.22 -5.61 16.03
CA ILE A 284 14.82 -5.87 14.65
C ILE A 284 16.06 -6.19 13.80
N GLY A 285 15.88 -7.10 12.86
CA GLY A 285 16.83 -7.35 11.79
C GLY A 285 16.10 -7.43 10.46
N TYR A 286 16.86 -7.21 9.39
CA TYR A 286 16.40 -7.51 8.04
C TYR A 286 17.25 -8.62 7.44
N ALA A 287 16.64 -9.35 6.52
CA ALA A 287 17.35 -10.25 5.65
C ALA A 287 16.83 -10.15 4.22
N LEU A 288 17.76 -10.37 3.29
CA LEU A 288 17.52 -10.48 1.86
C LEU A 288 18.08 -11.83 1.41
N LEU A 289 17.21 -12.65 0.82
CA LEU A 289 17.54 -13.90 0.18
C LEU A 289 17.42 -13.70 -1.32
N ILE A 290 18.47 -14.01 -2.06
CA ILE A 290 18.47 -13.90 -3.53
C ILE A 290 18.98 -15.21 -4.10
N GLN A 291 18.13 -15.86 -4.90
CA GLN A 291 18.53 -16.97 -5.74
C GLN A 291 19.01 -16.45 -7.09
N THR A 292 19.99 -17.12 -7.66
CA THR A 292 20.55 -16.76 -8.97
C THR A 292 21.00 -18.00 -9.74
N SER A 293 20.84 -17.96 -11.06
CA SER A 293 21.49 -18.93 -11.96
C SER A 293 22.95 -18.56 -12.29
N ASP A 294 23.37 -17.30 -12.03
CA ASP A 294 24.70 -16.75 -12.34
C ASP A 294 25.42 -16.30 -11.07
N ARG A 295 25.82 -17.30 -10.28
CA ARG A 295 26.62 -17.07 -9.08
C ARG A 295 27.95 -16.33 -9.36
N PRO A 296 28.72 -16.63 -10.44
CA PRO A 296 29.92 -15.87 -10.75
C PRO A 296 29.68 -14.36 -10.90
N ALA A 297 28.59 -13.94 -11.55
CA ALA A 297 28.22 -12.53 -11.63
C ALA A 297 27.89 -11.93 -10.25
N ALA A 298 27.13 -12.66 -9.42
CA ALA A 298 26.81 -12.23 -8.06
C ALA A 298 28.08 -12.08 -7.18
N GLU A 299 29.02 -13.02 -7.27
CA GLU A 299 30.30 -12.96 -6.54
C GLU A 299 31.19 -11.80 -7.02
N ALA A 300 31.18 -11.51 -8.33
CA ALA A 300 31.88 -10.35 -8.88
C ALA A 300 31.27 -9.04 -8.35
N ALA A 301 29.93 -8.94 -8.29
CA ALA A 301 29.24 -7.79 -7.72
C ALA A 301 29.59 -7.60 -6.24
N LEU A 302 29.47 -8.64 -5.42
CA LEU A 302 29.81 -8.61 -4.00
C LEU A 302 31.27 -8.19 -3.77
N LYS A 303 32.21 -8.70 -4.57
CA LYS A 303 33.63 -8.34 -4.47
C LYS A 303 33.87 -6.86 -4.74
N LYS A 304 33.17 -6.28 -5.72
CA LYS A 304 33.26 -4.83 -6.00
C LYS A 304 32.67 -4.02 -4.84
N ILE A 305 31.54 -4.46 -4.27
CA ILE A 305 30.93 -3.82 -3.09
C ILE A 305 31.87 -3.90 -1.88
N ASP A 306 32.51 -5.03 -1.63
CA ASP A 306 33.50 -5.20 -0.56
C ASP A 306 34.69 -4.23 -0.72
N GLN A 307 35.17 -4.05 -1.95
CA GLN A 307 36.24 -3.10 -2.25
C GLN A 307 35.80 -1.66 -2.01
N LEU A 308 34.56 -1.32 -2.40
CA LEU A 308 33.97 -0.01 -2.16
C LEU A 308 33.88 0.28 -0.65
N VAL A 309 33.32 -0.64 0.13
CA VAL A 309 33.17 -0.47 1.58
C VAL A 309 34.52 -0.21 2.24
N LYS A 310 35.57 -0.96 1.85
CA LYS A 310 36.93 -0.73 2.34
C LYS A 310 37.47 0.67 1.99
N LYS A 311 37.19 1.15 0.77
CA LYS A 311 37.67 2.44 0.28
C LYS A 311 36.94 3.61 0.92
N GLU A 312 35.61 3.61 0.88
CA GLU A 312 34.77 4.74 1.29
C GLU A 312 34.70 4.88 2.81
N ALA A 313 34.80 3.78 3.56
CA ALA A 313 34.80 3.84 5.02
C ALA A 313 36.09 4.46 5.62
N ARG A 314 37.11 4.77 4.81
CA ARG A 314 38.40 5.35 5.24
C ARG A 314 39.02 4.64 6.46
N GLY A 315 38.89 3.32 6.51
CA GLY A 315 39.37 2.47 7.62
C GLY A 315 38.43 2.33 8.82
N GLY A 316 37.26 3.00 8.82
CA GLY A 316 36.24 2.86 9.86
C GLY A 316 35.43 1.57 9.79
N ILE A 317 35.41 0.91 8.62
CA ILE A 317 34.82 -0.41 8.41
C ILE A 317 35.90 -1.39 7.98
N SER A 318 35.89 -2.58 8.58
CA SER A 318 36.73 -3.71 8.23
C SER A 318 35.88 -4.84 7.68
N ILE A 319 36.44 -5.63 6.77
CA ILE A 319 35.78 -6.83 6.24
C ILE A 319 36.41 -8.04 6.92
N ALA A 320 35.60 -8.80 7.64
CA ALA A 320 36.02 -9.95 8.40
C ALA A 320 35.28 -11.20 7.95
N ASN A 321 36.00 -12.31 7.85
CA ASN A 321 35.40 -13.62 7.68
C ASN A 321 35.09 -14.22 9.06
N ARG A 322 33.83 -14.50 9.33
CA ARG A 322 33.35 -15.05 10.60
C ARG A 322 32.75 -16.43 10.37
N ARG A 323 33.09 -17.41 11.22
CA ARG A 323 32.39 -18.69 11.26
C ARG A 323 31.28 -18.63 12.29
N ILE A 324 30.04 -18.68 11.85
CA ILE A 324 28.84 -18.66 12.71
C ILE A 324 28.11 -19.98 12.49
N LYS A 325 27.94 -20.77 13.56
CA LYS A 325 27.30 -22.10 13.51
C LYS A 325 27.84 -22.99 12.38
N GLY A 326 29.16 -22.95 12.17
CA GLY A 326 29.86 -23.72 11.13
C GLY A 326 29.82 -23.15 9.71
N GLN A 327 29.05 -22.08 9.46
CA GLN A 327 28.99 -21.40 8.16
C GLN A 327 29.97 -20.23 8.10
N LEU A 328 30.71 -20.13 6.99
CA LEU A 328 31.60 -19.00 6.74
C LEU A 328 30.79 -17.84 6.19
N MET A 329 30.88 -16.68 6.85
CA MET A 329 30.18 -15.46 6.48
C MET A 329 31.16 -14.31 6.34
N THR A 330 30.92 -13.45 5.35
CA THR A 330 31.60 -12.16 5.24
C THR A 330 30.82 -11.14 6.05
N SER A 331 31.51 -10.38 6.91
CA SER A 331 30.95 -9.40 7.83
C SER A 331 31.61 -8.05 7.58
N TRP A 332 30.80 -7.00 7.43
CA TRP A 332 31.27 -5.62 7.42
C TRP A 332 31.17 -5.06 8.83
N GLU A 333 32.31 -4.77 9.43
CA GLU A 333 32.43 -4.48 10.86
C GLU A 333 32.94 -3.07 11.11
N ALA A 334 32.16 -2.28 11.85
CA ALA A 334 32.62 -1.02 12.41
C ALA A 334 33.28 -1.24 13.78
N LYS A 335 34.24 -0.37 14.11
CA LYS A 335 34.85 -0.35 15.45
C LYS A 335 34.05 0.58 16.37
N ASP A 336 33.70 0.07 17.54
CA ASP A 336 33.18 0.85 18.67
C ASP A 336 34.07 0.60 19.89
N GLY A 337 35.06 1.49 20.08
CA GLY A 337 36.13 1.30 21.07
C GLY A 337 36.90 0.00 20.83
N LYS A 338 36.75 -0.96 21.76
CA LYS A 338 37.35 -2.31 21.66
C LYS A 338 36.42 -3.35 21.04
N ARG A 339 35.17 -3.00 20.75
CA ARG A 339 34.14 -3.90 20.21
C ARG A 339 34.10 -3.79 18.69
N SER A 340 33.82 -4.91 18.04
CA SER A 340 33.55 -4.98 16.60
C SER A 340 32.06 -5.18 16.40
N ILE A 341 31.40 -4.26 15.71
CA ILE A 341 29.96 -4.30 15.44
C ILE A 341 29.76 -4.69 13.99
N SER A 342 29.12 -5.83 13.76
CA SER A 342 28.73 -6.27 12.42
C SER A 342 27.51 -5.48 11.94
N LEU A 343 27.71 -4.61 10.94
CA LEU A 343 26.67 -3.77 10.35
C LEU A 343 25.86 -4.54 9.30
N LEU A 344 26.56 -5.34 8.51
CA LEU A 344 26.00 -6.16 7.44
C LEU A 344 26.80 -7.46 7.40
N SER A 345 26.13 -8.56 7.07
CA SER A 345 26.82 -9.79 6.71
C SER A 345 26.17 -10.47 5.53
N HIS A 346 26.97 -11.16 4.73
CA HIS A 346 26.47 -11.96 3.63
C HIS A 346 27.18 -13.31 3.56
N HIS A 347 26.46 -14.33 3.09
CA HIS A 347 27.04 -15.63 2.75
C HIS A 347 26.12 -16.43 1.83
N TRP A 348 26.69 -17.42 1.16
CA TRP A 348 25.94 -18.40 0.39
C TRP A 348 25.36 -19.47 1.32
N ILE A 349 24.03 -19.65 1.33
CA ILE A 349 23.34 -20.71 2.11
C ILE A 349 23.15 -22.00 1.31
N SER A 350 23.33 -21.94 -0.01
CA SER A 350 23.35 -23.04 -0.98
C SER A 350 24.23 -22.64 -2.18
N ASN A 351 24.28 -23.47 -3.23
CA ASN A 351 25.05 -23.15 -4.43
C ASN A 351 24.54 -21.93 -5.20
N ASP A 352 23.26 -21.62 -5.06
CA ASP A 352 22.51 -20.65 -5.85
C ASP A 352 21.84 -19.56 -5.00
N THR A 353 21.84 -19.66 -3.67
CA THR A 353 21.13 -18.72 -2.79
C THR A 353 22.10 -17.94 -1.91
N LEU A 354 22.14 -16.63 -2.13
CA LEU A 354 22.83 -15.64 -1.29
C LEU A 354 21.90 -15.16 -0.18
N MET A 355 22.42 -15.08 1.04
CA MET A 355 21.76 -14.43 2.17
C MET A 355 22.55 -13.20 2.58
N LEU A 356 21.88 -12.06 2.67
CA LEU A 356 22.39 -10.83 3.28
C LEU A 356 21.53 -10.51 4.50
N THR A 357 22.14 -10.06 5.58
CA THR A 357 21.46 -9.72 6.83
C THR A 357 22.02 -8.44 7.43
N SER A 358 21.26 -7.84 8.35
CA SER A 358 21.70 -6.73 9.20
C SER A 358 22.77 -7.15 10.22
N GLY A 359 23.87 -7.77 9.79
CA GLY A 359 24.98 -8.23 10.61
C GLY A 359 24.93 -9.71 10.99
N THR A 360 26.05 -10.22 11.51
CA THR A 360 26.26 -11.65 11.82
C THR A 360 25.37 -12.18 12.93
N GLY A 361 24.92 -11.32 13.86
CA GLY A 361 23.94 -11.69 14.89
C GLY A 361 22.58 -12.06 14.27
N ALA A 362 22.08 -11.24 13.35
CA ALA A 362 20.87 -11.53 12.60
C ALA A 362 21.03 -12.78 11.72
N ALA A 363 22.21 -12.97 11.10
CA ALA A 363 22.50 -14.19 10.34
C ALA A 363 22.48 -15.45 11.22
N ALA A 364 23.00 -15.36 12.46
CA ALA A 364 23.02 -16.49 13.38
C ALA A 364 21.62 -17.04 13.67
N ASP A 365 20.59 -16.19 13.70
CA ASP A 365 19.20 -16.60 13.94
C ASP A 365 18.56 -17.32 12.73
N LEU A 366 19.11 -17.12 11.54
CA LEU A 366 18.64 -17.72 10.29
C LEU A 366 19.45 -18.95 9.86
N THR A 367 20.64 -19.14 10.43
CA THR A 367 21.59 -20.20 10.05
C THR A 367 21.54 -21.41 10.99
N PRO A 368 21.56 -22.66 10.47
CA PRO A 368 21.44 -23.03 9.05
C PRO A 368 20.00 -22.92 8.51
N LYS A 369 19.01 -22.86 9.41
CA LYS A 369 17.61 -22.57 9.15
C LYS A 369 16.99 -22.01 10.44
N PRO A 370 15.93 -21.20 10.36
CA PRO A 370 15.20 -20.76 11.55
C PRO A 370 14.57 -21.95 12.29
N PHE A 371 14.37 -21.80 13.60
CA PHE A 371 13.80 -22.85 14.46
C PHE A 371 12.41 -23.29 14.01
N VAL A 372 11.50 -22.34 13.77
CA VAL A 372 10.21 -22.57 13.12
C VAL A 372 10.17 -21.75 11.83
N PRO A 373 10.11 -22.40 10.65
CA PRO A 373 9.90 -21.72 9.39
C PRO A 373 8.51 -21.08 9.26
N LEU A 374 8.43 -19.93 8.57
CA LEU A 374 7.21 -19.16 8.36
C LEU A 374 6.11 -19.97 7.67
N ASN A 375 6.48 -20.73 6.64
CA ASN A 375 5.54 -21.54 5.84
C ASN A 375 4.88 -22.67 6.63
N LEU A 376 5.38 -23.01 7.83
CA LEU A 376 4.78 -24.01 8.70
C LEU A 376 3.78 -23.41 9.70
N THR A 377 3.75 -22.08 9.87
CA THR A 377 2.90 -21.42 10.85
C THR A 377 1.43 -21.43 10.43
N TYR A 378 0.53 -21.58 11.40
CA TYR A 378 -0.92 -21.54 11.16
C TYR A 378 -1.36 -20.20 10.59
N THR A 379 -0.88 -19.08 11.15
CA THR A 379 -1.24 -17.73 10.69
C THR A 379 -0.86 -17.50 9.23
N PHE A 380 0.37 -17.89 8.82
CA PHE A 380 0.81 -17.74 7.44
C PHE A 380 0.00 -18.62 6.48
N LYS A 381 -0.24 -19.89 6.82
CA LYS A 381 -1.06 -20.79 6.00
C LYS A 381 -2.49 -20.29 5.85
N THR A 382 -3.09 -19.80 6.93
CA THR A 382 -4.43 -19.21 6.90
C THR A 382 -4.48 -18.00 5.97
N ALA A 383 -3.43 -17.18 6.00
CA ALA A 383 -3.33 -15.97 5.19
C ALA A 383 -3.04 -16.25 3.70
N THR A 384 -2.47 -17.39 3.33
CA THR A 384 -1.98 -17.65 1.96
C THR A 384 -2.65 -18.80 1.23
N ASN A 385 -3.20 -19.81 1.94
CA ASN A 385 -3.89 -20.95 1.32
C ASN A 385 -5.05 -20.56 0.38
N PRO A 386 -5.80 -19.46 0.63
CA PRO A 386 -6.85 -18.99 -0.28
C PRO A 386 -6.40 -18.52 -1.65
N PHE A 387 -5.11 -18.23 -1.84
CA PHE A 387 -4.61 -17.61 -3.07
C PHE A 387 -4.40 -18.63 -4.19
N PRO A 388 -4.58 -18.22 -5.46
CA PRO A 388 -4.39 -19.11 -6.60
C PRO A 388 -2.93 -19.56 -6.73
N LEU A 389 -2.75 -20.77 -7.29
CA LEU A 389 -1.45 -21.32 -7.67
C LEU A 389 -1.41 -21.52 -9.21
N PRO A 390 -0.24 -21.32 -9.86
CA PRO A 390 1.01 -20.84 -9.26
C PRO A 390 0.96 -19.34 -8.90
N SER A 391 1.61 -18.98 -7.78
CA SER A 391 1.75 -17.58 -7.34
C SER A 391 3.12 -17.01 -7.73
N GLN A 392 3.18 -15.74 -8.09
CA GLN A 392 4.44 -14.99 -8.28
C GLN A 392 5.17 -14.70 -6.97
N GLY A 393 4.51 -14.92 -5.83
CA GLY A 393 5.06 -14.72 -4.50
C GLY A 393 4.02 -14.09 -3.56
N TYR A 394 4.43 -13.79 -2.34
CA TYR A 394 3.54 -13.25 -1.31
C TYR A 394 4.10 -11.96 -0.72
N PHE A 395 3.21 -11.01 -0.48
CA PHE A 395 3.38 -10.07 0.61
C PHE A 395 2.68 -10.63 1.85
N TYR A 396 3.31 -10.50 3.01
CA TYR A 396 2.75 -10.96 4.27
C TYR A 396 3.17 -10.04 5.42
N LEU A 397 2.19 -9.60 6.20
CA LEU A 397 2.35 -8.83 7.42
C LEU A 397 1.76 -9.62 8.59
N ASN A 398 2.59 -9.98 9.55
CA ASN A 398 2.18 -10.60 10.81
C ASN A 398 1.89 -9.50 11.82
N MET A 399 0.61 -9.20 12.03
CA MET A 399 0.21 -8.09 12.89
C MET A 399 0.55 -8.37 14.36
N GLY A 400 0.44 -9.62 14.81
CA GLY A 400 0.80 -9.99 16.19
C GLY A 400 2.27 -9.71 16.50
N SER A 401 3.19 -10.18 15.65
CA SER A 401 4.62 -9.89 15.83
C SER A 401 4.94 -8.40 15.67
N THR A 402 4.28 -7.72 14.72
CA THR A 402 4.52 -6.30 14.42
C THR A 402 4.07 -5.41 15.58
N LEU A 403 2.87 -5.61 16.11
CA LEU A 403 2.37 -4.85 17.26
C LEU A 403 3.18 -5.11 18.53
N ALA A 404 3.66 -6.34 18.73
CA ALA A 404 4.56 -6.63 19.86
C ALA A 404 5.86 -5.82 19.76
N PHE A 405 6.43 -5.71 18.56
CA PHE A 405 7.60 -4.88 18.31
C PHE A 405 7.32 -3.39 18.50
N VAL A 406 6.25 -2.86 17.88
CA VAL A 406 5.86 -1.45 18.02
C VAL A 406 5.60 -1.09 19.48
N ASN A 407 4.86 -1.90 20.23
CA ASN A 407 4.60 -1.67 21.65
C ASN A 407 5.89 -1.71 22.48
N THR A 408 6.88 -2.54 22.10
CA THR A 408 8.21 -2.54 22.74
C THR A 408 8.94 -1.22 22.49
N LEU A 409 8.93 -0.72 21.25
CA LEU A 409 9.57 0.56 20.90
C LEU A 409 8.90 1.75 21.59
N VAL A 410 7.57 1.85 21.51
CA VAL A 410 6.83 2.97 22.13
C VAL A 410 7.06 2.97 23.64
N ARG A 411 7.06 1.81 24.32
CA ARG A 411 7.40 1.74 25.75
C ARG A 411 8.83 2.18 26.06
N ALA A 412 9.77 1.92 25.16
CA ALA A 412 11.18 2.26 25.37
C ALA A 412 11.48 3.75 25.14
N PHE A 413 10.81 4.39 24.17
CA PHE A 413 11.13 5.74 23.72
C PHE A 413 10.06 6.79 24.07
N GLU A 414 8.80 6.38 24.18
CA GLU A 414 7.64 7.24 24.36
C GLU A 414 6.65 6.67 25.40
N PRO A 415 7.09 6.44 26.65
CA PRO A 415 6.28 5.75 27.65
C PRO A 415 4.96 6.48 27.96
N GLU A 416 4.90 7.80 27.81
CA GLU A 416 3.69 8.61 28.04
C GLU A 416 2.58 8.31 27.01
N ILE A 417 2.94 8.01 25.76
CA ILE A 417 1.98 7.67 24.71
C ILE A 417 1.27 6.35 25.03
N VAL A 418 1.96 5.43 25.70
CA VAL A 418 1.43 4.10 26.03
C VAL A 418 0.23 4.20 26.97
N GLU A 419 0.22 5.17 27.88
CA GLU A 419 -0.87 5.38 28.83
C GLU A 419 -2.04 6.18 28.22
N SER A 420 -1.87 6.73 27.01
CA SER A 420 -2.93 7.47 26.32
C SER A 420 -4.11 6.56 25.92
N PRO A 421 -5.36 6.93 26.25
CA PRO A 421 -6.55 6.20 25.79
C PRO A 421 -6.62 6.05 24.26
N TYR A 422 -6.10 7.02 23.51
CA TYR A 422 -6.06 6.98 22.05
C TYR A 422 -5.13 5.87 21.54
N TYR A 423 -3.96 5.70 22.17
CA TYR A 423 -3.01 4.65 21.81
C TYR A 423 -3.59 3.27 22.10
N GLN A 424 -4.19 3.08 23.28
CA GLN A 424 -4.83 1.81 23.66
C GLN A 424 -6.01 1.47 22.75
N THR A 425 -6.83 2.46 22.40
CA THR A 425 -7.94 2.28 21.45
C THR A 425 -7.41 1.90 20.07
N GLY A 426 -6.40 2.61 19.55
CA GLY A 426 -5.78 2.30 18.26
C GLY A 426 -5.18 0.89 18.22
N LEU A 427 -4.45 0.48 19.27
CA LEU A 427 -3.93 -0.88 19.39
C LEU A 427 -5.04 -1.92 19.46
N SER A 428 -6.17 -1.63 20.13
CA SER A 428 -7.28 -2.57 20.21
C SER A 428 -7.94 -2.81 18.84
N ILE A 429 -8.09 -1.76 18.02
CA ILE A 429 -8.67 -1.83 16.69
C ILE A 429 -7.72 -2.58 15.75
N ILE A 430 -6.46 -2.16 15.68
CA ILE A 430 -5.47 -2.77 14.78
C ILE A 430 -5.16 -4.21 15.23
N GLY A 431 -5.19 -4.48 16.53
CA GLY A 431 -5.02 -5.81 17.11
C GLY A 431 -6.12 -6.81 16.74
N THR A 432 -7.24 -6.36 16.16
CA THR A 432 -8.24 -7.25 15.55
C THR A 432 -7.76 -7.84 14.23
N ILE A 433 -6.75 -7.27 13.57
CA ILE A 433 -6.16 -7.82 12.37
C ILE A 433 -5.06 -8.79 12.81
N ARG A 434 -5.12 -10.06 12.39
CA ARG A 434 -4.10 -11.07 12.68
C ARG A 434 -2.97 -11.02 11.65
N SER A 435 -3.33 -10.87 10.39
CA SER A 435 -2.39 -10.75 9.29
C SER A 435 -3.02 -10.07 8.08
N ILE A 436 -2.18 -9.44 7.28
CA ILE A 436 -2.52 -8.97 5.94
C ILE A 436 -1.62 -9.70 4.96
N SER A 437 -2.18 -10.24 3.91
CA SER A 437 -1.42 -10.92 2.86
C SER A 437 -1.95 -10.54 1.48
N SER A 438 -1.06 -10.63 0.50
CA SER A 438 -1.44 -10.58 -0.90
C SER A 438 -0.57 -11.48 -1.75
N SER A 439 -1.10 -11.88 -2.91
CA SER A 439 -0.42 -12.67 -3.92
C SER A 439 -0.84 -12.18 -5.31
N GLN A 440 0.01 -12.43 -6.29
CA GLN A 440 -0.28 -12.17 -7.69
C GLN A 440 -0.09 -13.44 -8.50
N THR A 441 -0.97 -13.64 -9.47
CA THR A 441 -0.87 -14.69 -10.48
C THR A 441 -1.20 -14.08 -11.83
N MET A 442 -0.36 -14.33 -12.81
CA MET A 442 -0.64 -14.00 -14.20
C MET A 442 -1.01 -15.26 -14.98
N THR A 443 -2.12 -15.20 -15.71
CA THR A 443 -2.48 -16.15 -16.77
C THR A 443 -2.15 -15.54 -18.13
N ASP A 444 -2.51 -16.21 -19.22
CA ASP A 444 -2.36 -15.64 -20.57
C ASP A 444 -3.35 -14.49 -20.83
N ASP A 445 -4.47 -14.41 -20.13
CA ASP A 445 -5.51 -13.41 -20.37
C ASP A 445 -5.60 -12.30 -19.32
N ARG A 446 -4.98 -12.46 -18.13
CA ARG A 446 -5.07 -11.47 -17.05
C ARG A 446 -3.93 -11.52 -16.03
N LEU A 447 -3.74 -10.38 -15.37
CA LEU A 447 -3.11 -10.29 -14.05
C LEU A 447 -4.20 -10.37 -12.98
N GLN A 448 -4.12 -11.36 -12.11
CA GLN A 448 -4.97 -11.50 -10.93
C GLN A 448 -4.15 -11.15 -9.67
N ALA A 449 -4.70 -10.28 -8.83
CA ALA A 449 -4.16 -9.97 -7.52
C ALA A 449 -5.20 -10.33 -6.45
N ASP A 450 -4.76 -11.09 -5.45
CA ASP A 450 -5.57 -11.51 -4.31
C ASP A 450 -4.99 -10.89 -3.04
N SER A 451 -5.88 -10.51 -2.12
CA SER A 451 -5.50 -10.09 -0.78
C SER A 451 -6.45 -10.65 0.27
N LEU A 452 -5.90 -10.94 1.45
CA LEU A 452 -6.66 -11.45 2.58
C LEU A 452 -6.24 -10.73 3.86
N TRP A 453 -7.23 -10.14 4.52
CA TRP A 453 -7.09 -9.55 5.84
C TRP A 453 -7.69 -10.54 6.81
N VAL A 454 -6.82 -11.30 7.50
CA VAL A 454 -7.27 -12.28 8.50
C VAL A 454 -7.64 -11.51 9.77
N LEU A 455 -8.87 -11.69 10.23
CA LEU A 455 -9.40 -11.01 11.41
C LEU A 455 -9.40 -11.93 12.63
N GLY A 456 -9.32 -11.34 13.81
CA GLY A 456 -9.43 -12.01 15.09
C GLY A 456 -10.86 -12.46 15.34
N ALA A 457 -11.02 -13.62 15.98
CA ALA A 457 -12.33 -14.08 16.40
C ALA A 457 -12.99 -13.03 17.32
N ARG A 458 -14.26 -12.71 17.06
CA ARG A 458 -15.06 -11.87 17.95
C ARG A 458 -15.09 -12.56 19.31
N ARG A 459 -14.55 -11.93 20.37
CA ARG A 459 -14.80 -12.39 21.73
C ARG A 459 -16.32 -12.33 21.91
N GLN A 460 -16.99 -13.48 21.92
CA GLN A 460 -18.35 -13.52 22.44
C GLN A 460 -18.21 -13.02 23.88
N ALA A 461 -18.93 -11.94 24.21
CA ALA A 461 -19.07 -11.56 25.60
C ALA A 461 -19.73 -12.76 26.27
N SER A 462 -18.94 -13.52 27.02
CA SER A 462 -19.49 -14.53 27.90
C SER A 462 -20.48 -13.79 28.79
N THR A 463 -21.76 -14.06 28.62
CA THR A 463 -22.78 -13.74 29.61
C THR A 463 -22.35 -14.46 30.87
N VAL A 464 -21.60 -13.77 31.71
CA VAL A 464 -21.39 -14.18 33.09
C VAL A 464 -22.76 -13.99 33.72
N SER A 465 -23.54 -15.07 33.78
CA SER A 465 -24.71 -15.14 34.64
C SER A 465 -24.24 -14.77 36.04
N GLN A 466 -24.60 -13.57 36.51
CA GLN A 466 -24.38 -13.21 37.91
C GLN A 466 -25.12 -14.25 38.76
N PRO A 467 -24.48 -14.83 39.79
CA PRO A 467 -25.20 -15.66 40.73
C PRO A 467 -26.26 -14.81 41.43
N GLU A 468 -27.48 -15.32 41.42
CA GLU A 468 -28.65 -14.73 42.05
C GLU A 468 -28.35 -14.43 43.54
N PRO A 469 -28.69 -13.22 44.04
CA PRO A 469 -28.45 -12.90 45.45
C PRO A 469 -29.34 -13.79 46.34
N PRO A 470 -28.84 -14.28 47.48
CA PRO A 470 -29.62 -15.16 48.35
C PRO A 470 -30.83 -14.42 48.91
N GLU A 471 -31.99 -15.10 48.87
CA GLU A 471 -33.25 -14.62 49.45
C GLU A 471 -33.08 -14.24 50.93
N PRO A 472 -33.71 -13.14 51.39
CA PRO A 472 -33.68 -12.77 52.80
C PRO A 472 -34.50 -13.76 53.63
N SER A 473 -33.84 -14.38 54.60
CA SER A 473 -34.49 -15.23 55.60
C SER A 473 -35.40 -14.40 56.50
N ASN A 474 -36.70 -14.69 56.46
CA ASN A 474 -37.68 -14.17 57.41
C ASN A 474 -37.55 -14.93 58.73
N SER A 475 -36.93 -14.32 59.75
CA SER A 475 -37.11 -14.74 61.15
C SER A 475 -37.97 -13.72 61.87
N SER A 476 -39.26 -14.02 62.05
CA SER A 476 -40.11 -13.34 63.01
C SER A 476 -39.90 -14.00 64.37
N ASP A 477 -39.52 -13.19 65.34
CA ASP A 477 -39.53 -13.51 66.77
C ASP A 477 -40.92 -13.96 67.23
N GLN A 478 -40.96 -15.04 68.00
CA GLN A 478 -41.93 -15.27 69.06
C GLN A 478 -41.17 -15.64 70.32
N THR A 479 -41.25 -14.79 71.34
CA THR A 479 -41.13 -15.16 72.76
C THR A 479 -41.95 -14.15 73.59
N PRO A 480 -42.39 -14.56 74.79
CA PRO A 480 -43.80 -14.77 75.15
C PRO A 480 -44.66 -13.52 75.37
#